data_AF-A0A7X8QSU4-F1
#
_entry.id   AF-A0A7X8QSU4-F1
#
_cell.length_a   1.000
_cell.length_b   1.000
_cell.length_c   1.000
_cell.angle_alpha   90.00
_cell.angle_beta   90.00
_cell.angle_gamma   90.00
#
_symmetry.space_group_name_H-M   'P 1'
#
loop_
_entity.id
_entity.type
_entity.pdbx_description
1 polymer ?
#
loop_
_entity_poly.entity_id
_entity_poly.type
_entity_poly.pdbx_seq_one_letter_code
_entity_poly.pdbx_strand_id
1 'polypeptide(L)'
;MVLQVWPITPGSSAGTRSEAKAYGGHGGGVVTIEATGDVVVDGVIDASGGNGYYFCGGGAGGSVAISCRRLGGSGSVSANGGDFTNTAGAGGGGRIALLYNELLGNPDFTVEAKVFNTISPYTGNLLRWDRYWLAEAGTIYLADELLVTGQNAVISGAVVIPGFARWEAESIKLGSGVNLMLPVDFELSVEGMLELDARSSLELAAGGRLSCGSLSVDGGSLVLHSFTQMVCRADLVVSGGGSLYLYSAPSDGLQAYGEVF
;
A
#
# COMPACT_ATOMS: atom_id res chain seq x y z
N MET A 1 25.41 7.29 14.07
CA MET A 1 24.25 6.58 14.67
C MET A 1 23.06 7.49 14.47
N VAL A 2 22.27 7.27 13.41
CA VAL A 2 21.01 7.99 13.24
C VAL A 2 20.02 7.37 14.21
N LEU A 3 19.39 8.20 15.04
CA LEU A 3 18.37 7.76 15.98
C LEU A 3 17.14 7.38 15.15
N GLN A 4 16.97 6.09 14.90
CA GLN A 4 15.83 5.61 14.14
C GLN A 4 14.61 5.55 15.05
N VAL A 5 13.58 6.33 14.71
CA VAL A 5 12.33 6.39 15.48
C VAL A 5 11.39 5.31 14.94
N TRP A 6 11.10 4.31 15.76
CA TRP A 6 10.11 3.28 15.44
C TRP A 6 8.69 3.85 15.33
N PRO A 7 7.82 3.29 14.47
CA PRO A 7 6.39 3.55 14.59
C PRO A 7 5.88 2.91 15.89
N ILE A 8 5.44 3.74 16.84
CA ILE A 8 5.05 3.30 18.20
C ILE A 8 3.62 3.69 18.57
N THR A 9 2.86 4.25 17.65
CA THR A 9 1.53 4.78 17.95
C THR A 9 0.44 3.81 17.50
N PRO A 10 -0.57 3.54 18.34
CA PRO A 10 -1.71 2.74 17.95
C PRO A 10 -2.57 3.48 16.91
N GLY A 11 -3.47 2.74 16.28
CA GLY A 11 -4.51 3.30 15.44
C GLY A 11 -5.61 3.97 16.27
N SER A 12 -6.35 4.90 15.68
CA SER A 12 -7.52 5.51 16.31
C SER A 12 -8.78 4.65 16.12
N SER A 13 -9.68 4.66 17.10
CA SER A 13 -11.03 4.13 16.93
C SER A 13 -11.87 5.01 16.00
N ALA A 14 -12.87 4.42 15.37
CA ALA A 14 -13.83 5.16 14.56
C ALA A 14 -14.97 5.78 15.39
N GLY A 15 -15.63 6.78 14.80
CA GLY A 15 -16.87 7.34 15.34
C GLY A 15 -17.99 6.29 15.41
N THR A 16 -18.78 6.36 16.47
CA THR A 16 -19.96 5.51 16.70
C THR A 16 -21.20 6.38 16.82
N ARG A 17 -22.32 5.95 16.23
CA ARG A 17 -23.62 6.60 16.43
C ARG A 17 -24.35 6.03 17.65
N SER A 18 -25.21 6.84 18.26
CA SER A 18 -25.94 6.50 19.48
C SER A 18 -27.13 5.57 19.22
N GLU A 19 -26.88 4.37 18.71
CA GLU A 19 -27.89 3.33 18.45
C GLU A 19 -27.42 1.99 19.03
N ALA A 20 -28.35 1.19 19.55
CA ALA A 20 -28.03 0.02 20.38
C ALA A 20 -27.21 -1.10 19.68
N LYS A 21 -27.07 -1.05 18.36
CA LYS A 21 -26.28 -2.03 17.56
C LYS A 21 -25.14 -1.38 16.78
N ALA A 22 -24.95 -0.07 16.91
CA ALA A 22 -23.90 0.66 16.23
C ALA A 22 -22.61 0.61 17.03
N TYR A 23 -21.50 0.24 16.38
CA TYR A 23 -20.17 0.34 16.97
C TYR A 23 -19.15 0.71 15.89
N GLY A 24 -18.29 1.67 16.22
CA GLY A 24 -17.11 1.98 15.44
C GLY A 24 -16.04 0.91 15.61
N GLY A 25 -15.24 0.74 14.57
CA GLY A 25 -14.05 -0.09 14.62
C GLY A 25 -13.07 0.37 15.69
N HIS A 26 -12.46 -0.57 16.42
CA HIS A 26 -11.35 -0.26 17.32
C HIS A 26 -10.08 0.04 16.51
N GLY A 27 -9.22 0.91 17.02
CA GLY A 27 -7.92 1.15 16.40
C GLY A 27 -6.99 -0.03 16.54
N GLY A 28 -6.08 -0.21 15.58
CA GLY A 28 -5.07 -1.25 15.61
C GLY A 28 -4.03 -1.07 16.71
N GLY A 29 -3.44 -2.18 17.16
CA GLY A 29 -2.46 -2.21 18.25
C GLY A 29 -1.04 -1.78 17.84
N VAL A 30 -0.08 -1.99 18.74
CA VAL A 30 1.35 -1.77 18.46
C VAL A 30 2.10 -3.06 18.73
N VAL A 31 2.88 -3.51 17.74
CA VAL A 31 3.77 -4.66 17.86
C VAL A 31 5.21 -4.21 17.62
N THR A 32 6.11 -4.52 18.55
CA THR A 32 7.55 -4.25 18.40
C THR A 32 8.32 -5.52 18.68
N ILE A 33 9.14 -5.94 17.72
CA ILE A 33 10.02 -7.11 17.81
C ILE A 33 11.45 -6.64 17.57
N GLU A 34 12.30 -6.77 18.58
CA GLU A 34 13.73 -6.51 18.47
C GLU A 34 14.49 -7.80 18.74
N ALA A 35 15.23 -8.27 17.75
CA ALA A 35 16.04 -9.48 17.84
C ALA A 35 17.45 -9.20 17.29
N THR A 36 18.48 -9.75 17.92
CA THR A 36 19.85 -9.67 17.38
C THR A 36 20.13 -10.74 16.31
N GLY A 37 19.24 -11.73 16.19
CA GLY A 37 19.35 -12.88 15.30
C GLY A 37 18.31 -12.85 14.19
N ASP A 38 17.70 -14.01 13.98
CA ASP A 38 16.73 -14.21 12.91
C ASP A 38 15.31 -14.00 13.44
N VAL A 39 14.48 -13.35 12.63
CA VAL A 39 13.02 -13.31 12.82
C VAL A 39 12.41 -14.07 11.65
N VAL A 40 11.73 -15.17 11.96
CA VAL A 40 11.01 -16.00 10.98
C VAL A 40 9.52 -15.89 11.29
N VAL A 41 8.76 -15.29 10.38
CA VAL A 41 7.32 -15.11 10.51
C VAL A 41 6.63 -16.13 9.61
N ASP A 42 6.23 -17.27 10.18
CA ASP A 42 5.42 -18.28 9.48
C ASP A 42 3.92 -18.20 9.85
N GLY A 43 3.59 -17.34 10.82
CA GLY A 43 2.24 -17.07 11.28
C GLY A 43 1.78 -15.66 10.90
N VAL A 44 0.89 -15.09 11.72
CA VAL A 44 0.30 -13.77 11.50
C VAL A 44 0.74 -12.80 12.60
N ILE A 45 1.28 -11.66 12.20
CA ILE A 45 1.48 -10.48 13.05
C ILE A 45 0.47 -9.43 12.61
N ASP A 46 -0.54 -9.16 13.43
CA ASP A 46 -1.65 -8.29 13.05
C ASP A 46 -1.82 -7.11 14.02
N ALA A 47 -1.67 -5.90 13.48
CA ALA A 47 -1.96 -4.62 14.12
C ALA A 47 -3.07 -3.87 13.37
N SER A 48 -3.96 -4.57 12.66
CA SER A 48 -5.04 -3.94 11.89
C SER A 48 -6.13 -3.34 12.77
N GLY A 49 -6.81 -2.32 12.26
CA GLY A 49 -8.00 -1.74 12.86
C GLY A 49 -9.23 -2.64 12.66
N GLY A 50 -10.15 -2.60 13.63
CA GLY A 50 -11.39 -3.35 13.58
C GLY A 50 -12.42 -2.74 12.65
N ASN A 51 -13.35 -3.56 12.14
CA ASN A 51 -14.43 -3.10 11.29
C ASN A 51 -15.52 -2.39 12.11
N GLY A 52 -16.07 -1.32 11.56
CA GLY A 52 -17.29 -0.70 12.04
C GLY A 52 -18.54 -1.44 11.59
N TYR A 53 -19.65 -1.24 12.30
CA TYR A 53 -20.93 -1.84 11.96
C TYR A 53 -22.09 -0.86 12.10
N TYR A 54 -23.11 -1.07 11.27
CA TYR A 54 -24.37 -0.32 11.27
C TYR A 54 -24.15 1.20 11.12
N PHE A 55 -23.65 1.62 9.96
CA PHE A 55 -23.31 3.02 9.61
C PHE A 55 -22.21 3.63 10.49
N CYS A 56 -21.29 2.81 10.98
CA CYS A 56 -20.10 3.25 11.70
C CYS A 56 -18.83 2.97 10.88
N GLY A 57 -17.81 3.78 11.11
CA GLY A 57 -16.55 3.69 10.39
C GLY A 57 -15.63 2.59 10.92
N GLY A 58 -14.64 2.23 10.13
CA GLY A 58 -13.57 1.32 10.53
C GLY A 58 -12.45 2.02 11.29
N GLY A 59 -11.83 1.32 12.25
CA GLY A 59 -10.70 1.86 13.01
C GLY A 59 -9.43 1.92 12.16
N ALA A 60 -8.54 2.86 12.43
CA ALA A 60 -7.27 2.95 11.71
C ALA A 60 -6.32 1.81 12.09
N GLY A 61 -5.46 1.42 11.15
CA GLY A 61 -4.36 0.48 11.40
C GLY A 61 -3.37 1.04 12.42
N GLY A 62 -2.72 0.12 13.13
CA GLY A 62 -1.75 0.41 14.18
C GLY A 62 -0.32 0.49 13.68
N SER A 63 0.63 0.01 14.47
CA SER A 63 2.05 0.00 14.11
C SER A 63 2.69 -1.37 14.32
N VAL A 64 3.52 -1.79 13.37
CA VAL A 64 4.42 -2.94 13.52
C VAL A 64 5.86 -2.49 13.27
N ALA A 65 6.77 -2.85 14.15
CA ALA A 65 8.20 -2.63 14.01
C ALA A 65 8.95 -3.93 14.24
N ILE A 66 9.76 -4.36 13.27
CA ILE A 66 10.62 -5.53 13.37
C ILE A 66 12.05 -5.09 13.10
N SER A 67 12.95 -5.32 14.06
CA SER A 67 14.39 -5.15 13.93
C SER A 67 15.06 -6.51 14.11
N CYS A 68 15.81 -6.96 13.11
CA CYS A 68 16.55 -8.22 13.16
C CYS A 68 17.83 -8.18 12.34
N ARG A 69 18.65 -9.23 12.45
CA ARG A 69 19.75 -9.44 11.50
C ARG A 69 19.19 -10.04 10.21
N ARG A 70 18.39 -11.11 10.32
CA ARG A 70 17.76 -11.78 9.18
C ARG A 70 16.26 -11.83 9.30
N LEU A 71 15.57 -11.53 8.21
CA LEU A 71 14.11 -11.64 8.12
C LEU A 71 13.72 -12.73 7.11
N GLY A 72 12.78 -13.60 7.48
CA GLY A 72 12.23 -14.60 6.56
C GLY A 72 10.91 -15.19 7.05
N GLY A 73 10.50 -16.28 6.41
CA GLY A 73 9.24 -16.98 6.67
C GLY A 73 8.25 -16.86 5.52
N SER A 74 7.06 -17.43 5.72
CA SER A 74 5.97 -17.46 4.74
C SER A 74 4.63 -16.93 5.28
N GLY A 75 4.67 -16.16 6.37
CA GLY A 75 3.50 -15.66 7.09
C GLY A 75 3.05 -14.28 6.61
N SER A 76 2.40 -13.52 7.50
CA SER A 76 1.95 -12.17 7.19
C SER A 76 2.19 -11.16 8.32
N VAL A 77 2.43 -9.92 7.91
CA VAL A 77 2.53 -8.74 8.79
C VAL A 77 1.54 -7.69 8.29
N SER A 78 0.54 -7.36 9.10
CA SER A 78 -0.55 -6.46 8.71
C SER A 78 -0.73 -5.30 9.69
N ALA A 79 -0.99 -4.12 9.14
CA ALA A 79 -1.47 -2.94 9.84
C ALA A 79 -2.58 -2.29 9.00
N ASN A 80 -3.56 -3.07 8.56
CA ASN A 80 -4.61 -2.59 7.67
C ASN A 80 -5.63 -1.73 8.43
N GLY A 81 -6.28 -0.81 7.73
CA GLY A 81 -7.46 -0.13 8.25
C GLY A 81 -8.66 -1.07 8.34
N GLY A 82 -9.58 -0.77 9.24
CA GLY A 82 -10.85 -1.49 9.38
C GLY A 82 -11.87 -1.08 8.33
N ASP A 83 -12.74 -2.01 7.95
CA ASP A 83 -13.88 -1.79 7.06
C ASP A 83 -14.99 -0.98 7.74
N PHE A 84 -15.83 -0.37 6.93
CA PHE A 84 -17.00 0.38 7.38
C PHE A 84 -18.28 -0.27 6.84
N THR A 85 -19.42 0.28 7.24
CA THR A 85 -20.70 -0.14 6.67
C THR A 85 -21.46 1.06 6.12
N ASN A 86 -22.15 0.84 5.01
CA ASN A 86 -23.03 1.80 4.35
C ASN A 86 -22.30 3.09 3.92
N THR A 87 -22.61 4.23 4.55
CA THR A 87 -22.12 5.57 4.15
C THR A 87 -21.07 6.12 5.10
N ALA A 88 -20.51 5.29 5.98
CA ALA A 88 -19.43 5.69 6.88
C ALA A 88 -18.07 5.72 6.17
N GLY A 89 -17.03 6.19 6.87
CA GLY A 89 -15.66 6.21 6.36
C GLY A 89 -14.84 5.03 6.84
N ALA A 90 -13.88 4.61 6.04
CA ALA A 90 -12.95 3.54 6.38
C ALA A 90 -11.87 3.97 7.37
N GLY A 91 -11.24 2.96 8.00
CA GLY A 91 -9.96 3.16 8.65
C GLY A 91 -8.83 3.29 7.62
N GLY A 92 -7.88 4.19 7.89
CA GLY A 92 -6.62 4.27 7.15
C GLY A 92 -5.68 3.14 7.53
N GLY A 93 -4.73 2.84 6.64
CA GLY A 93 -3.66 1.89 6.97
C GLY A 93 -2.70 2.45 8.03
N GLY A 94 -1.98 1.55 8.67
CA GLY A 94 -1.03 1.82 9.74
C GLY A 94 0.41 2.00 9.27
N ARG A 95 1.37 1.80 10.15
CA ARG A 95 2.80 1.86 9.79
C ARG A 95 3.48 0.54 10.07
N ILE A 96 4.18 0.01 9.08
CA ILE A 96 5.04 -1.17 9.25
C ILE A 96 6.48 -0.73 8.99
N ALA A 97 7.41 -1.08 9.87
CA ALA A 97 8.84 -0.88 9.68
C ALA A 97 9.56 -2.23 9.79
N LEU A 98 10.18 -2.66 8.69
CA LEU A 98 10.98 -3.88 8.63
C LEU A 98 12.45 -3.50 8.46
N LEU A 99 13.22 -3.71 9.52
CA LEU A 99 14.64 -3.48 9.58
C LEU A 99 15.39 -4.78 9.73
N TYR A 100 16.09 -5.14 8.67
CA TYR A 100 16.92 -6.33 8.58
C TYR A 100 18.20 -6.01 7.83
N ASN A 101 19.22 -6.85 7.97
CA ASN A 101 20.47 -6.72 7.22
C ASN A 101 20.50 -7.63 5.99
N GLU A 102 19.80 -8.76 6.05
CA GLU A 102 19.73 -9.75 4.98
C GLU A 102 18.39 -10.51 5.04
N LEU A 103 17.94 -11.01 3.90
CA LEU A 103 16.80 -11.92 3.85
C LEU A 103 17.26 -13.36 4.11
N LEU A 104 16.44 -14.11 4.84
CA LEU A 104 16.64 -15.53 5.05
C LEU A 104 16.01 -16.30 3.89
N GLY A 105 16.85 -16.68 2.92
CA GLY A 105 16.41 -17.37 1.70
C GLY A 105 15.57 -16.45 0.79
N ASN A 106 14.53 -17.00 0.18
CA ASN A 106 13.57 -16.28 -0.66
C ASN A 106 12.22 -16.20 0.09
N PRO A 107 12.06 -15.23 1.00
CA PRO A 107 10.83 -15.10 1.78
C PRO A 107 9.58 -15.03 0.90
N ASP A 108 8.54 -15.73 1.35
CA ASP A 108 7.20 -15.74 0.75
C ASP A 108 6.20 -15.18 1.77
N PHE A 109 6.55 -14.06 2.40
CA PHE A 109 5.70 -13.43 3.41
C PHE A 109 5.04 -12.16 2.87
N THR A 110 3.85 -11.90 3.39
CA THR A 110 2.98 -10.81 2.97
C THR A 110 3.11 -9.64 3.94
N VAL A 111 3.26 -8.42 3.43
CA VAL A 111 3.32 -7.18 4.22
C VAL A 111 2.26 -6.22 3.72
N GLU A 112 1.33 -5.85 4.60
CA GLU A 112 0.16 -5.06 4.21
C GLU A 112 -0.12 -3.92 5.18
N ALA A 113 -0.15 -2.72 4.64
CA ALA A 113 -0.62 -1.53 5.34
C ALA A 113 -1.60 -0.80 4.43
N LYS A 114 -2.77 -1.40 4.23
CA LYS A 114 -3.78 -0.91 3.29
C LYS A 114 -4.87 -0.11 4.01
N VAL A 115 -5.56 0.72 3.24
CA VAL A 115 -6.96 1.09 3.50
C VAL A 115 -7.78 -0.21 3.58
N PHE A 116 -8.85 -0.28 4.41
CA PHE A 116 -9.74 -1.45 4.56
C PHE A 116 -9.85 -2.33 3.32
N ASN A 117 -10.10 -3.65 3.48
CA ASN A 117 -10.06 -4.72 2.46
C ASN A 117 -10.85 -4.47 1.14
N THR A 118 -10.51 -3.39 0.46
CA THR A 118 -11.02 -2.92 -0.80
C THR A 118 -9.87 -2.79 -1.75
N ILE A 119 -10.34 -2.89 -2.97
CA ILE A 119 -9.58 -3.18 -4.15
C ILE A 119 -9.80 -1.95 -5.02
N SER A 120 -9.33 -0.83 -4.49
CA SER A 120 -9.42 0.47 -5.11
C SER A 120 -8.10 1.15 -4.90
N PRO A 121 -7.63 1.92 -5.90
CA PRO A 121 -6.44 2.74 -5.70
C PRO A 121 -6.66 3.63 -4.47
N TYR A 122 -5.61 3.82 -3.67
CA TYR A 122 -5.59 4.62 -2.46
C TYR A 122 -6.16 6.03 -2.69
N THR A 123 -6.05 6.49 -3.92
CA THR A 123 -6.39 7.85 -4.33
C THR A 123 -7.67 7.95 -5.16
N GLY A 124 -8.56 6.95 -5.13
CA GLY A 124 -9.82 6.84 -5.89
C GLY A 124 -10.91 7.93 -5.69
N ASN A 125 -10.53 9.15 -5.33
CA ASN A 125 -11.33 10.37 -5.14
C ASN A 125 -12.27 10.72 -6.31
N LEU A 126 -12.10 10.15 -7.50
CA LEU A 126 -12.94 10.40 -8.68
C LEU A 126 -14.30 9.68 -8.63
N LEU A 127 -14.51 8.70 -7.75
CA LEU A 127 -15.82 8.08 -7.50
C LEU A 127 -16.65 8.86 -6.46
N ARG A 128 -16.33 10.13 -6.18
CA ARG A 128 -16.95 10.98 -5.14
C ARG A 128 -18.48 11.09 -5.20
N TRP A 129 -19.09 10.78 -6.33
CA TRP A 129 -20.54 10.80 -6.47
C TRP A 129 -21.21 9.48 -6.06
N ASP A 130 -20.42 8.41 -5.94
CA ASP A 130 -20.85 7.07 -5.53
C ASP A 130 -20.09 6.60 -4.27
N ARG A 131 -20.31 7.32 -3.16
CA ARG A 131 -20.49 6.76 -1.81
C ARG A 131 -19.32 6.35 -0.90
N TYR A 132 -18.05 6.72 -1.04
CA TYR A 132 -17.05 6.24 -0.06
C TYR A 132 -16.01 7.28 0.42
N TRP A 133 -16.00 7.56 1.73
CA TRP A 133 -14.93 8.33 2.39
C TRP A 133 -13.78 7.37 2.69
N LEU A 134 -12.91 7.17 1.70
CA LEU A 134 -11.73 6.33 1.85
C LEU A 134 -10.67 7.09 2.65
N ALA A 135 -10.00 6.39 3.54
CA ALA A 135 -8.78 6.87 4.18
C ALA A 135 -7.56 6.55 3.29
N GLU A 136 -6.38 7.00 3.71
CA GLU A 136 -5.12 6.73 3.01
C GLU A 136 -4.52 5.37 3.39
N ALA A 137 -3.67 4.86 2.50
CA ALA A 137 -2.84 3.70 2.78
C ALA A 137 -1.93 3.96 3.97
N GLY A 138 -1.52 2.86 4.57
CA GLY A 138 -0.43 2.87 5.51
C GLY A 138 0.92 2.87 4.80
N THR A 139 1.95 3.22 5.57
CA THR A 139 3.34 3.22 5.10
C THR A 139 4.04 1.92 5.47
N ILE A 140 4.76 1.34 4.52
CA ILE A 140 5.67 0.22 4.73
C ILE A 140 7.09 0.72 4.52
N TYR A 141 7.84 0.84 5.61
CA TYR A 141 9.26 1.17 5.61
C TYR A 141 10.08 -0.11 5.54
N LEU A 142 10.98 -0.20 4.55
CA LEU A 142 11.90 -1.33 4.40
C LEU A 142 13.36 -0.84 4.46
N ALA A 143 14.25 -1.69 4.97
CA ALA A 143 15.68 -1.40 5.02
C ALA A 143 16.33 -1.32 3.63
N ASP A 144 15.86 -2.14 2.70
CA ASP A 144 16.34 -2.24 1.32
C ASP A 144 15.19 -2.68 0.38
N GLU A 145 15.50 -2.73 -0.92
CA GLU A 145 14.57 -3.07 -2.00
C GLU A 145 14.26 -4.56 -2.13
N LEU A 146 14.99 -5.45 -1.43
CA LEU A 146 14.99 -6.89 -1.74
C LEU A 146 13.62 -7.55 -1.55
N LEU A 147 12.78 -7.04 -0.64
CA LEU A 147 11.41 -7.53 -0.45
C LEU A 147 10.43 -7.03 -1.50
N VAL A 148 10.72 -5.91 -2.17
CA VAL A 148 9.85 -5.36 -3.22
C VAL A 148 10.23 -5.94 -4.57
N THR A 149 11.53 -6.09 -4.82
CA THR A 149 12.05 -6.63 -6.08
C THR A 149 12.13 -8.16 -6.10
N GLY A 150 12.01 -8.80 -4.94
CA GLY A 150 11.93 -10.26 -4.81
C GLY A 150 10.60 -10.79 -5.33
N GLN A 151 10.62 -11.96 -5.99
CA GLN A 151 9.43 -12.46 -6.71
C GLN A 151 8.33 -13.07 -5.83
N ASN A 152 8.63 -13.39 -4.56
CA ASN A 152 7.71 -14.15 -3.71
C ASN A 152 7.04 -13.32 -2.62
N ALA A 153 7.63 -12.21 -2.21
CA ALA A 153 7.03 -11.37 -1.17
C ALA A 153 5.88 -10.54 -1.74
N VAL A 154 4.80 -10.42 -0.99
CA VAL A 154 3.65 -9.60 -1.36
C VAL A 154 3.67 -8.33 -0.54
N ILE A 155 3.93 -7.19 -1.19
CA ILE A 155 3.97 -5.88 -0.52
C ILE A 155 2.80 -5.04 -1.00
N SER A 156 1.96 -4.59 -0.06
CA SER A 156 0.78 -3.81 -0.38
C SER A 156 0.58 -2.66 0.62
N GLY A 157 0.97 -1.46 0.20
CA GLY A 157 1.08 -0.24 1.00
C GLY A 157 1.82 0.85 0.23
N ALA A 158 1.95 2.03 0.85
CA ALA A 158 2.89 3.05 0.40
C ALA A 158 4.30 2.67 0.85
N VAL A 159 5.17 2.32 -0.10
CA VAL A 159 6.51 1.83 0.19
C VAL A 159 7.50 2.98 0.33
N VAL A 160 8.29 2.94 1.40
CA VAL A 160 9.38 3.88 1.66
C VAL A 160 10.66 3.10 1.92
N ILE A 161 11.66 3.31 1.06
CA ILE A 161 12.97 2.68 1.18
C ILE A 161 14.02 3.79 0.97
N PRO A 162 14.85 4.11 1.97
CA PRO A 162 15.82 5.19 1.85
C PRO A 162 16.78 5.01 0.67
N GLY A 163 16.86 6.01 -0.20
CA GLY A 163 17.76 6.01 -1.35
C GLY A 163 17.29 5.18 -2.55
N PHE A 164 16.19 4.42 -2.42
CA PHE A 164 15.58 3.68 -3.52
C PHE A 164 14.66 4.61 -4.31
N ALA A 165 15.20 5.18 -5.38
CA ALA A 165 14.47 6.10 -6.28
C ALA A 165 14.23 5.51 -7.67
N ARG A 166 14.77 4.32 -7.96
CA ARG A 166 14.68 3.67 -9.26
C ARG A 166 14.57 2.15 -9.12
N TRP A 167 13.68 1.55 -9.90
CA TRP A 167 13.57 0.10 -10.05
C TRP A 167 13.64 -0.29 -11.52
N GLU A 168 14.62 -1.12 -11.86
CA GLU A 168 14.75 -1.76 -13.16
C GLU A 168 14.41 -3.25 -13.06
N ALA A 169 13.55 -3.73 -13.96
CA ALA A 169 13.14 -5.13 -14.00
C ALA A 169 12.92 -5.60 -15.44
N GLU A 170 13.13 -6.90 -15.70
CA GLU A 170 12.77 -7.52 -16.98
C GLU A 170 11.25 -7.57 -17.16
N SER A 171 10.54 -7.95 -16.09
CA SER A 171 9.08 -8.01 -16.04
C SER A 171 8.59 -7.81 -14.61
N ILE A 172 7.42 -7.20 -14.46
CA ILE A 172 6.73 -7.08 -13.17
C ILE A 172 5.30 -7.54 -13.35
N LYS A 173 4.84 -8.40 -12.44
CA LYS A 173 3.44 -8.79 -12.34
C LYS A 173 2.93 -8.48 -10.94
N LEU A 174 1.93 -7.62 -10.83
CA LEU A 174 1.18 -7.44 -9.59
C LEU A 174 -0.03 -8.36 -9.59
N GLY A 175 0.00 -9.35 -8.70
CA GLY A 175 -1.09 -10.31 -8.53
C GLY A 175 -2.33 -9.72 -7.86
N SER A 176 -3.41 -10.50 -7.89
CA SER A 176 -4.68 -10.13 -7.25
C SER A 176 -4.50 -9.78 -5.77
N GLY A 177 -5.03 -8.62 -5.34
CA GLY A 177 -4.98 -8.14 -3.96
C GLY A 177 -3.76 -7.27 -3.60
N VAL A 178 -2.83 -7.07 -4.55
CA VAL A 178 -1.64 -6.22 -4.35
C VAL A 178 -1.97 -4.78 -4.71
N ASN A 179 -1.74 -3.84 -3.79
CA ASN A 179 -1.81 -2.40 -4.06
C ASN A 179 -0.47 -1.79 -3.66
N LEU A 180 0.35 -1.45 -4.65
CA LEU A 180 1.69 -0.95 -4.44
C LEU A 180 1.75 0.53 -4.81
N MET A 181 2.07 1.39 -3.85
CA MET A 181 2.36 2.79 -4.12
C MET A 181 3.87 3.04 -3.98
N LEU A 182 4.46 3.50 -5.08
CA LEU A 182 5.85 3.91 -5.18
C LEU A 182 5.99 5.41 -4.86
N PRO A 183 7.11 5.83 -4.25
CA PRO A 183 7.27 7.17 -3.69
C PRO A 183 7.35 8.26 -4.77
N VAL A 184 7.36 9.52 -4.33
CA VAL A 184 7.50 10.68 -5.21
C VAL A 184 8.81 10.62 -6.00
N ASP A 185 8.81 11.20 -7.20
CA ASP A 185 9.96 11.27 -8.11
C ASP A 185 10.58 9.89 -8.46
N PHE A 186 9.82 8.80 -8.29
CA PHE A 186 10.33 7.44 -8.50
C PHE A 186 10.36 7.05 -9.99
N GLU A 187 11.44 6.38 -10.40
CA GLU A 187 11.61 5.89 -11.77
C GLU A 187 11.45 4.37 -11.85
N LEU A 188 10.35 3.91 -12.45
CA LEU A 188 10.08 2.50 -12.72
C LEU A 188 10.37 2.18 -14.19
N SER A 189 11.34 1.32 -14.46
CA SER A 189 11.72 0.87 -15.80
C SER A 189 11.57 -0.65 -15.92
N VAL A 190 10.55 -1.06 -16.66
CA VAL A 190 10.30 -2.47 -17.01
C VAL A 190 10.73 -2.69 -18.47
N GLU A 191 11.67 -3.60 -18.71
CA GLU A 191 12.17 -3.87 -20.06
C GLU A 191 11.10 -4.51 -20.94
N GLY A 192 10.42 -5.52 -20.40
CA GLY A 192 9.36 -6.29 -21.04
C GLY A 192 7.97 -5.92 -20.50
N MET A 193 7.31 -6.90 -19.89
CA MET A 193 5.90 -6.84 -19.52
C MET A 193 5.69 -6.26 -18.12
N LEU A 194 4.86 -5.21 -18.03
CA LEU A 194 4.21 -4.81 -16.78
C LEU A 194 2.75 -5.29 -16.78
N GLU A 195 2.44 -6.25 -15.91
CA GLU A 195 1.12 -6.88 -15.82
C GLU A 195 0.44 -6.55 -14.48
N LEU A 196 -0.77 -6.00 -14.56
CA LEU A 196 -1.63 -5.73 -13.41
C LEU A 196 -2.87 -6.61 -13.50
N ASP A 197 -2.90 -7.67 -12.69
CA ASP A 197 -4.00 -8.63 -12.64
C ASP A 197 -5.26 -8.03 -11.99
N ALA A 198 -6.37 -8.76 -12.12
CA ALA A 198 -7.63 -8.41 -11.50
C ALA A 198 -7.44 -8.17 -10.01
N ARG A 199 -7.91 -7.02 -9.54
CA ARG A 199 -7.82 -6.61 -8.13
C ARG A 199 -6.41 -6.22 -7.66
N SER A 200 -5.51 -5.87 -8.58
CA SER A 200 -4.22 -5.24 -8.25
C SER A 200 -4.24 -3.74 -8.57
N SER A 201 -3.36 -2.97 -7.92
CA SER A 201 -3.04 -1.63 -8.37
C SER A 201 -1.58 -1.27 -8.19
N LEU A 202 -1.06 -0.50 -9.15
CA LEU A 202 0.24 0.15 -9.08
C LEU A 202 0.02 1.66 -9.11
N GLU A 203 0.58 2.37 -8.14
CA GLU A 203 0.50 3.83 -8.06
C GLU A 203 1.90 4.43 -8.10
N LEU A 204 2.13 5.36 -9.03
CA LEU A 204 3.29 6.25 -8.99
C LEU A 204 2.86 7.57 -8.38
N ALA A 205 3.43 7.92 -7.23
CA ALA A 205 3.23 9.24 -6.63
C ALA A 205 3.80 10.36 -7.53
N ALA A 206 3.56 11.60 -7.12
CA ALA A 206 3.83 12.76 -7.94
C ALA A 206 5.28 12.81 -8.46
N GLY A 207 5.45 13.24 -9.71
CA GLY A 207 6.76 13.34 -10.37
C GLY A 207 7.36 12.02 -10.86
N GLY A 208 6.67 10.89 -10.66
CA GLY A 208 7.15 9.57 -11.07
C GLY A 208 7.31 9.41 -12.59
N ARG A 209 8.13 8.44 -12.99
CA ARG A 209 8.31 8.06 -14.39
C ARG A 209 8.15 6.55 -14.54
N LEU A 210 7.25 6.14 -15.43
CA LEU A 210 7.08 4.75 -15.84
C LEU A 210 7.59 4.57 -17.27
N SER A 211 8.46 3.57 -17.49
CA SER A 211 8.72 3.05 -18.82
C SER A 211 8.50 1.54 -18.83
N CYS A 212 7.76 1.02 -19.80
CA CYS A 212 7.53 -0.41 -19.96
C CYS A 212 7.69 -0.83 -21.43
N GLY A 213 8.04 -2.10 -21.67
CA GLY A 213 7.96 -2.70 -22.99
C GLY A 213 6.50 -2.75 -23.43
N SER A 214 5.71 -3.59 -22.76
CA SER A 214 4.26 -3.65 -22.88
C SER A 214 3.60 -3.43 -21.53
N LEU A 215 2.36 -2.94 -21.52
CA LEU A 215 1.49 -2.80 -20.36
C LEU A 215 0.19 -3.59 -20.56
N SER A 216 -0.18 -4.41 -19.57
CA SER A 216 -1.46 -5.11 -19.49
C SER A 216 -2.12 -4.78 -18.17
N VAL A 217 -3.33 -4.23 -18.23
CA VAL A 217 -4.17 -3.95 -17.06
C VAL A 217 -5.48 -4.71 -17.22
N ASP A 218 -5.53 -5.92 -16.65
CA ASP A 218 -6.67 -6.83 -16.78
C ASP A 218 -7.47 -6.88 -15.48
N GLY A 219 -8.47 -6.01 -15.33
CA GLY A 219 -9.24 -5.87 -14.09
C GLY A 219 -8.47 -5.23 -12.92
N GLY A 220 -7.21 -4.84 -13.12
CA GLY A 220 -6.38 -4.08 -12.19
C GLY A 220 -6.49 -2.57 -12.38
N SER A 221 -5.60 -1.80 -11.75
CA SER A 221 -5.55 -0.34 -11.90
C SER A 221 -4.12 0.20 -11.94
N LEU A 222 -3.78 0.98 -12.96
CA LEU A 222 -2.57 1.81 -12.95
C LEU A 222 -2.96 3.25 -12.60
N VAL A 223 -2.27 3.84 -11.63
CA VAL A 223 -2.49 5.21 -11.19
C VAL A 223 -1.22 6.02 -11.38
N LEU A 224 -1.35 7.09 -12.16
CA LEU A 224 -0.28 8.06 -12.39
C LEU A 224 -0.72 9.40 -11.78
N HIS A 225 -0.07 9.78 -10.68
CA HIS A 225 -0.33 11.03 -9.98
C HIS A 225 0.17 12.24 -10.76
N SER A 226 -0.06 13.45 -10.24
CA SER A 226 0.40 14.69 -10.86
C SER A 226 1.87 14.67 -11.25
N PHE A 227 2.20 15.36 -12.35
CA PHE A 227 3.57 15.44 -12.88
C PHE A 227 4.20 14.09 -13.26
N THR A 228 3.44 13.00 -13.32
CA THR A 228 3.93 11.68 -13.74
C THR A 228 4.03 11.59 -15.27
N GLN A 229 4.98 10.77 -15.74
CA GLN A 229 5.11 10.43 -17.16
C GLN A 229 5.10 8.92 -17.36
N MET A 230 4.53 8.46 -18.47
CA MET A 230 4.56 7.06 -18.87
C MET A 230 5.00 6.90 -20.34
N VAL A 231 5.87 5.94 -20.61
CA VAL A 231 6.25 5.49 -21.96
C VAL A 231 6.02 3.99 -22.08
N CYS A 232 5.06 3.59 -22.91
CA CYS A 232 4.88 2.20 -23.35
C CYS A 232 5.49 2.03 -24.75
N ARG A 233 6.45 1.11 -24.91
CA ARG A 233 7.21 0.96 -26.16
C ARG A 233 6.55 0.04 -27.19
N ALA A 234 5.65 -0.82 -26.74
CA ALA A 234 4.88 -1.76 -27.53
C ALA A 234 3.40 -1.68 -27.13
N ASP A 235 2.78 -2.80 -26.76
CA ASP A 235 1.33 -2.88 -26.56
C ASP A 235 0.90 -2.33 -25.20
N LEU A 236 -0.15 -1.49 -25.21
CA LEU A 236 -0.88 -1.09 -24.02
C LEU A 236 -2.29 -1.65 -24.12
N VAL A 237 -2.62 -2.58 -23.23
CA VAL A 237 -3.92 -3.27 -23.19
C VAL A 237 -4.59 -3.01 -21.85
N VAL A 238 -5.86 -2.58 -21.90
CA VAL A 238 -6.73 -2.45 -20.73
C VAL A 238 -7.97 -3.30 -20.98
N SER A 239 -8.15 -4.35 -20.18
CA SER A 239 -9.20 -5.36 -20.35
C SER A 239 -9.81 -5.77 -19.01
N GLY A 240 -10.82 -6.63 -19.00
CA GLY A 240 -11.34 -7.24 -17.76
C GLY A 240 -11.93 -6.27 -16.73
N GLY A 241 -12.30 -5.05 -17.13
CA GLY A 241 -12.69 -3.98 -16.20
C GLY A 241 -11.52 -3.20 -15.61
N GLY A 242 -10.32 -3.36 -16.17
CA GLY A 242 -9.11 -2.64 -15.78
C GLY A 242 -9.25 -1.14 -16.02
N SER A 243 -8.49 -0.36 -15.26
CA SER A 243 -8.58 1.10 -15.26
C SER A 243 -7.21 1.78 -15.30
N LEU A 244 -7.12 2.89 -16.01
CA LEU A 244 -5.98 3.82 -15.97
C LEU A 244 -6.46 5.15 -15.39
N TYR A 245 -5.82 5.60 -14.32
CA TYR A 245 -6.09 6.87 -13.67
C TYR A 245 -4.94 7.83 -13.91
N LEU A 246 -5.21 8.96 -14.54
CA LEU A 246 -4.23 9.99 -14.88
C LEU A 246 -4.63 11.29 -14.19
N TYR A 247 -3.85 11.72 -13.18
CA TYR A 247 -4.11 12.95 -12.47
C TYR A 247 -3.34 14.12 -13.09
N SER A 248 -4.06 15.19 -13.40
CA SER A 248 -3.44 16.43 -13.84
C SER A 248 -2.86 17.19 -12.65
N ALA A 249 -1.66 17.74 -12.83
CA ALA A 249 -1.16 18.79 -11.95
C ALA A 249 -2.14 19.98 -11.91
N PRO A 250 -2.20 20.74 -10.80
CA PRO A 250 -3.06 21.90 -10.71
C PRO A 250 -2.69 22.94 -11.78
N SER A 251 -3.70 23.43 -12.51
CA SER A 251 -3.52 24.30 -13.67
C SER A 251 -3.45 25.80 -13.34
N ASP A 252 -3.77 26.19 -12.10
CA ASP A 252 -3.93 27.59 -11.69
C ASP A 252 -3.23 27.97 -10.35
N GLY A 253 -2.34 27.11 -9.83
CA GLY A 253 -1.63 27.36 -8.58
C GLY A 253 -2.50 27.23 -7.31
N LEU A 254 -3.76 26.81 -7.45
CA LEU A 254 -4.54 26.27 -6.35
C LEU A 254 -4.23 24.79 -6.19
N GLN A 255 -4.40 24.25 -4.99
CA GLN A 255 -4.20 22.82 -4.72
C GLN A 255 -5.01 21.98 -5.72
N ALA A 256 -4.39 20.98 -6.37
CA ALA A 256 -5.12 20.13 -7.31
C ALA A 256 -6.27 19.44 -6.59
N TYR A 257 -7.45 19.44 -7.20
CA TYR A 257 -8.55 18.60 -6.77
C TYR A 257 -8.12 17.13 -6.94
N GLY A 258 -7.68 16.50 -5.84
CA GLY A 258 -7.30 15.09 -5.80
C GLY A 258 -5.83 14.80 -5.48
N GLU A 259 -4.98 15.80 -5.26
CA GLU A 259 -3.64 15.56 -4.70
C GLU A 259 -3.73 15.26 -3.20
N VAL A 260 -3.15 14.14 -2.79
CA VAL A 260 -3.01 13.72 -1.40
C VAL A 260 -1.51 13.77 -1.06
N PHE A 261 -1.19 14.33 0.12
CA PHE A 261 0.17 14.48 0.65
C PHE A 261 0.78 13.14 1.07
#